data_AF-A0A2X1NBA3-F1
#
_entry.id   AF-A0A2X1NBA3-F1
#
_cell.length_a   1.000
_cell.length_b   1.000
_cell.length_c   1.000
_cell.angle_alpha   90.00
_cell.angle_beta   90.00
_cell.angle_gamma   90.00
#
_symmetry.space_group_name_H-M   'P 1'
#
loop_
_entity.id
_entity.type
_entity.pdbx_description
1 polymer ?
#
loop_
_entity_poly.entity_id
_entity_poly.type
_entity_poly.pdbx_seq_one_letter_code
_entity_poly.pdbx_strand_id
1 'polypeptide(L)'
;MTIYFINWVADYELKMIQYLKKKYKIKNITTPKKYNWINKKISKIGMDNAWLGRLFIKHYLNDIKKDDIIIINDSVVNKGINKQILKNINCHKVLLLRNTVGEDFILDNANYFDIIYDFEHRFIGNEKIKAIEQFFPIGMDEIRNYSLSDKNNSQPICFFLGRDKGRLQIINELAERLTTLGCKLDFNVVKDKTSSTTSKYLIEKQISYEENIRRTLNANIIVDITKEKPIWLDSSYT
;
A
#
# COMPACT_ATOMS: atom_id res chain seq x y z
N MET A 1 -25.71 -4.16 -2.41
CA MET A 1 -24.33 -3.65 -2.45
C MET A 1 -23.34 -4.46 -1.60
N THR A 2 -22.37 -5.05 -2.27
CA THR A 2 -21.13 -5.66 -1.76
C THR A 2 -19.96 -4.81 -2.25
N ILE A 3 -18.93 -4.65 -1.42
CA ILE A 3 -17.70 -3.92 -1.79
C ILE A 3 -16.57 -4.94 -2.02
N TYR A 4 -15.89 -4.83 -3.15
CA TYR A 4 -14.82 -5.72 -3.58
C TYR A 4 -13.49 -4.97 -3.60
N PHE A 5 -12.53 -5.40 -2.81
CA PHE A 5 -11.14 -4.97 -2.93
C PHE A 5 -10.40 -5.94 -3.84
N ILE A 6 -9.76 -5.45 -4.90
CA ILE A 6 -9.05 -6.29 -5.87
C ILE A 6 -7.55 -6.12 -5.72
N ASN A 7 -6.85 -7.21 -5.42
CA ASN A 7 -5.39 -7.29 -5.26
C ASN A 7 -4.81 -6.40 -4.14
N TRP A 8 -5.59 -6.15 -3.08
CA TRP A 8 -5.10 -5.52 -1.85
C TRP A 8 -4.45 -6.59 -0.98
N VAL A 9 -3.14 -6.48 -0.77
CA VAL A 9 -2.32 -7.56 -0.18
C VAL A 9 -1.36 -7.09 0.90
N ALA A 10 -1.16 -5.78 1.10
CA ALA A 10 -0.28 -5.30 2.16
C ALA A 10 -0.91 -5.51 3.55
N ASP A 11 -0.11 -5.76 4.58
CA ASP A 11 -0.64 -6.12 5.91
C ASP A 11 -1.59 -5.05 6.48
N TYR A 12 -1.23 -3.75 6.39
CA TYR A 12 -2.10 -2.66 6.85
C TYR A 12 -3.40 -2.54 6.00
N GLU A 13 -3.36 -2.90 4.72
CA GLU A 13 -4.54 -2.94 3.83
C GLU A 13 -5.49 -4.05 4.25
N LEU A 14 -4.93 -5.23 4.52
CA LEU A 14 -5.68 -6.38 5.00
C LEU A 14 -6.31 -6.07 6.37
N LYS A 15 -5.59 -5.37 7.26
CA LYS A 15 -6.12 -4.91 8.55
C LYS A 15 -7.30 -3.96 8.37
N MET A 16 -7.18 -2.96 7.49
CA MET A 16 -8.28 -2.05 7.15
C MET A 16 -9.50 -2.80 6.60
N ILE A 17 -9.29 -3.72 5.67
CA ILE A 17 -10.37 -4.51 5.10
C ILE A 17 -11.06 -5.36 6.18
N GLN A 18 -10.30 -5.96 7.10
CA GLN A 18 -10.86 -6.70 8.23
C GLN A 18 -11.69 -5.80 9.15
N TYR A 19 -11.22 -4.58 9.42
CA TYR A 19 -11.97 -3.61 10.20
C TYR A 19 -13.30 -3.24 9.52
N LEU A 20 -13.25 -2.90 8.23
CA LEU A 20 -14.45 -2.52 7.47
C LEU A 20 -15.46 -3.68 7.35
N LYS A 21 -14.99 -4.94 7.28
CA LYS A 21 -15.85 -6.14 7.23
C LYS A 21 -16.78 -6.27 8.43
N LYS A 22 -16.48 -5.62 9.56
CA LYS A 22 -17.35 -5.60 10.75
C LYS A 22 -18.67 -4.88 10.50
N LYS A 23 -18.70 -3.92 9.57
CA LYS A 23 -19.86 -3.06 9.30
C LYS A 23 -20.41 -3.22 7.88
N TYR A 24 -19.58 -3.62 6.92
CA TYR A 24 -19.95 -3.68 5.51
C TYR A 24 -19.72 -5.07 4.92
N LYS A 25 -20.53 -5.42 3.92
CA LYS A 25 -20.35 -6.64 3.14
C LYS A 25 -19.16 -6.49 2.20
N ILE A 26 -17.98 -6.97 2.63
CA ILE A 26 -16.72 -6.81 1.90
C ILE A 26 -16.13 -8.16 1.47
N LYS A 27 -15.68 -8.24 0.22
CA LYS A 27 -14.86 -9.33 -0.32
C LYS A 27 -13.48 -8.77 -0.71
N ASN A 28 -12.40 -9.44 -0.31
CA ASN A 28 -11.05 -9.16 -0.81
C ASN A 28 -10.66 -10.28 -1.76
N ILE A 29 -10.34 -9.93 -3.00
CA ILE A 29 -10.10 -10.89 -4.07
C ILE A 29 -8.71 -10.65 -4.64
N THR A 30 -7.90 -11.70 -4.60
CA THR A 30 -6.56 -11.70 -5.20
C THR A 30 -6.58 -12.47 -6.50
N THR A 31 -6.00 -11.89 -7.54
CA THR A 31 -5.81 -12.55 -8.82
C THR A 31 -4.79 -13.68 -8.69
N PRO A 32 -5.15 -14.92 -9.03
CA PRO A 32 -4.20 -16.03 -9.01
C PRO A 32 -3.01 -15.79 -9.95
N LYS A 33 -1.81 -16.17 -9.51
CA LYS A 33 -0.55 -15.97 -10.27
C LYS A 33 -0.62 -16.48 -11.73
N LYS A 34 -1.38 -17.55 -11.98
CA LYS A 34 -1.58 -18.10 -13.33
C LYS A 34 -2.17 -17.09 -14.31
N TYR A 35 -3.14 -16.27 -13.90
CA TYR A 35 -3.73 -15.26 -14.79
C TYR A 35 -2.70 -14.20 -15.19
N ASN A 36 -1.89 -13.74 -14.22
CA ASN A 36 -0.83 -12.76 -14.47
C ASN A 36 0.26 -13.33 -15.38
N TRP A 37 0.61 -14.60 -15.20
CA TRP A 37 1.58 -15.29 -16.06
C TRP A 37 1.08 -15.44 -17.49
N ILE A 38 -0.17 -15.87 -17.68
CA ILE A 38 -0.80 -15.99 -19.00
C ILE A 38 -0.85 -14.60 -19.65
N ASN A 39 -1.29 -13.57 -18.92
CA ASN A 39 -1.35 -12.20 -19.42
C ASN A 39 0.02 -11.70 -19.90
N LYS A 40 1.08 -11.96 -19.12
CA LYS A 40 2.45 -11.58 -19.50
C LYS A 40 2.90 -12.26 -20.78
N LYS A 41 2.55 -13.52 -21.00
CA LYS A 41 2.88 -14.25 -22.24
C LYS A 41 2.12 -13.72 -23.45
N ILE A 42 0.82 -13.51 -23.32
CA ILE A 42 -0.04 -13.05 -24.43
C ILE A 42 0.28 -11.60 -24.81
N SER A 43 0.54 -10.73 -23.82
CA SER A 43 0.85 -9.32 -24.10
C SER A 43 2.17 -9.16 -24.87
N LYS A 44 3.16 -10.03 -24.62
CA LYS A 44 4.45 -10.02 -25.35
C LYS A 44 4.32 -10.32 -26.84
N ILE A 45 3.28 -11.05 -27.24
CA ILE A 45 3.02 -11.44 -28.63
C ILE A 45 1.94 -10.56 -29.27
N GLY A 46 1.55 -9.46 -28.62
CA GLY A 46 0.62 -8.46 -29.16
C GLY A 46 -0.83 -8.93 -29.32
N MET A 47 -1.20 -10.08 -28.73
CA MET A 47 -2.55 -10.62 -28.85
C MET A 47 -3.52 -10.01 -27.84
N ASP A 48 -4.79 -9.93 -28.23
CA ASP A 48 -5.86 -9.53 -27.31
C ASP A 48 -5.99 -10.51 -26.14
N ASN A 49 -6.12 -9.95 -24.96
CA ASN A 49 -6.22 -10.68 -23.69
C ASN A 49 -7.46 -10.27 -22.88
N ALA A 50 -8.39 -9.50 -23.47
CA ALA A 50 -9.62 -9.06 -22.80
C ALA A 50 -10.46 -10.22 -22.23
N TRP A 51 -10.42 -11.39 -22.89
CA TRP A 51 -11.11 -12.61 -22.44
C TRP A 51 -10.63 -13.13 -21.08
N LEU A 52 -9.37 -12.85 -20.67
CA LEU A 52 -8.86 -13.23 -19.34
C LEU A 52 -9.63 -12.52 -18.23
N GLY A 53 -10.01 -11.25 -18.46
CA GLY A 53 -10.86 -10.49 -17.55
C GLY A 53 -12.22 -11.14 -17.39
N ARG A 54 -12.89 -11.48 -18.50
CA ARG A 54 -14.20 -12.18 -18.47
C ARG A 54 -14.13 -13.52 -17.74
N LEU A 55 -13.08 -14.30 -18.01
CA LEU A 55 -12.87 -15.60 -17.36
C LEU A 55 -12.66 -15.43 -15.85
N PHE A 56 -11.84 -14.46 -15.45
CA PHE A 56 -11.64 -14.15 -14.03
C PHE A 56 -12.95 -13.73 -13.35
N ILE A 57 -13.72 -12.84 -13.97
CA ILE A 57 -15.01 -12.39 -13.45
C ILE A 57 -15.96 -13.58 -13.26
N LYS A 58 -16.08 -14.44 -14.26
CA LYS A 58 -16.92 -15.65 -14.20
C LYS A 58 -16.55 -16.59 -13.04
N HIS A 59 -15.27 -16.69 -12.68
CA HIS A 59 -14.82 -17.63 -11.65
C HIS A 59 -14.72 -17.04 -10.24
N TYR A 60 -14.36 -15.76 -10.12
CA TYR A 60 -14.04 -15.14 -8.83
C TYR A 60 -14.97 -13.99 -8.44
N LEU A 61 -15.75 -13.47 -9.39
CA LEU A 61 -16.70 -12.37 -9.20
C LEU A 61 -18.07 -12.72 -9.82
N ASN A 62 -18.46 -14.01 -9.80
CA ASN A 62 -19.68 -14.52 -10.42
C ASN A 62 -20.97 -13.91 -9.84
N ASP A 63 -20.96 -13.53 -8.56
CA ASP A 63 -22.12 -12.96 -7.86
C ASP A 63 -22.20 -11.42 -7.95
N ILE A 64 -21.32 -10.77 -8.72
CA ILE A 64 -21.26 -9.31 -8.74
C ILE A 64 -22.49 -8.69 -9.40
N LYS A 65 -22.99 -7.62 -8.79
CA LYS A 65 -24.15 -6.86 -9.26
C LYS A 65 -23.78 -5.44 -9.71
N LYS A 66 -24.66 -4.80 -10.48
CA LYS A 66 -24.46 -3.44 -10.99
C LYS A 66 -24.31 -2.39 -9.88
N ASP A 67 -25.00 -2.59 -8.75
CA ASP A 67 -24.95 -1.73 -7.56
C ASP A 67 -23.77 -2.05 -6.62
N ASP A 68 -22.96 -3.07 -6.92
CA ASP A 68 -21.76 -3.37 -6.15
C ASP A 68 -20.62 -2.38 -6.49
N ILE A 69 -19.63 -2.30 -5.61
CA ILE A 69 -18.47 -1.40 -5.75
C ILE A 69 -17.20 -2.23 -5.84
N ILE A 70 -16.33 -1.92 -6.81
CA ILE A 70 -14.95 -2.40 -6.87
C ILE A 70 -14.01 -1.26 -6.50
N ILE A 71 -13.07 -1.54 -5.61
CA ILE A 71 -12.01 -0.62 -5.20
C ILE A 71 -10.65 -1.21 -5.59
N ILE A 72 -9.90 -0.45 -6.40
CA ILE A 72 -8.52 -0.75 -6.79
C ILE A 72 -7.64 0.42 -6.36
N ASN A 73 -6.41 0.16 -5.92
CA ASN A 73 -5.45 1.23 -5.64
C ASN A 73 -4.44 1.43 -6.79
N ASP A 74 -3.81 2.61 -6.78
CA ASP A 74 -2.81 3.03 -7.75
C ASP A 74 -1.67 2.01 -7.92
N SER A 75 -1.25 1.34 -6.84
CA SER A 75 -0.11 0.44 -6.86
C SER A 75 -0.37 -0.86 -7.63
N VAL A 76 -1.63 -1.21 -7.90
CA VAL A 76 -2.01 -2.45 -8.59
C VAL A 76 -2.86 -2.26 -9.84
N VAL A 77 -3.45 -1.09 -10.10
CA VAL A 77 -4.39 -0.89 -11.22
C VAL A 77 -3.84 -1.29 -12.59
N ASN A 78 -2.56 -0.99 -12.85
CA ASN A 78 -1.88 -1.32 -14.11
C ASN A 78 -1.19 -2.70 -14.09
N LYS A 79 -1.33 -3.48 -13.01
CA LYS A 79 -0.66 -4.78 -12.84
C LYS A 79 -1.58 -5.94 -13.21
N GLY A 80 -0.95 -7.02 -13.69
CA GLY A 80 -1.65 -8.29 -13.94
C GLY A 80 -2.77 -8.13 -14.96
N ILE A 81 -3.93 -8.71 -14.67
CA ILE A 81 -5.13 -8.62 -15.52
C ILE A 81 -6.13 -7.52 -15.09
N ASN A 82 -5.74 -6.60 -14.22
CA ASN A 82 -6.67 -5.63 -13.62
C ASN A 82 -7.34 -4.73 -14.67
N LYS A 83 -6.60 -4.27 -15.69
CA LYS A 83 -7.19 -3.52 -16.82
C LYS A 83 -8.23 -4.35 -17.58
N GLN A 84 -7.98 -5.65 -17.78
CA GLN A 84 -8.93 -6.55 -18.45
C GLN A 84 -10.17 -6.77 -17.59
N ILE A 85 -10.04 -6.87 -16.26
CA ILE A 85 -11.18 -6.93 -15.35
C ILE A 85 -12.01 -5.64 -15.46
N LEU A 86 -11.37 -4.47 -15.35
CA LEU A 86 -12.04 -3.16 -15.41
C LEU A 86 -12.81 -2.94 -16.72
N LYS A 87 -12.26 -3.39 -17.85
CA LYS A 87 -12.91 -3.31 -19.16
C LYS A 87 -14.20 -4.14 -19.27
N ASN A 88 -14.31 -5.22 -18.51
CA ASN A 88 -15.41 -6.20 -18.67
C ASN A 88 -16.40 -6.22 -17.51
N ILE A 89 -16.08 -5.58 -16.37
CA ILE A 89 -16.93 -5.62 -15.19
C ILE A 89 -17.98 -4.50 -15.20
N ASN A 90 -19.23 -4.87 -14.94
CA ASN A 90 -20.37 -3.95 -14.93
C ASN A 90 -20.86 -3.69 -13.50
N CYS A 91 -20.14 -2.83 -12.79
CA CYS A 91 -20.46 -2.32 -11.46
C CYS A 91 -19.85 -0.93 -11.27
N HIS A 92 -20.05 -0.31 -10.11
CA HIS A 92 -19.36 0.93 -9.76
C HIS A 92 -17.88 0.66 -9.50
N LYS A 93 -17.00 1.50 -10.05
CA LYS A 93 -15.55 1.35 -10.03
C LYS A 93 -14.91 2.57 -9.40
N VAL A 94 -14.12 2.31 -8.35
CA VAL A 94 -13.39 3.30 -7.58
C VAL A 94 -11.89 3.04 -7.72
N LEU A 95 -11.15 4.09 -8.11
CA LEU A 95 -9.70 4.11 -7.97
C LEU A 95 -9.34 4.91 -6.72
N LEU A 96 -8.50 4.36 -5.85
CA LEU A 96 -8.00 5.05 -4.67
C LEU A 96 -6.49 5.31 -4.82
N LEU A 97 -6.12 6.58 -4.93
CA LEU A 97 -4.73 7.03 -5.04
C LEU A 97 -4.13 7.15 -3.63
N ARG A 98 -3.33 6.16 -3.24
CA ARG A 98 -2.67 6.11 -1.93
C ARG A 98 -1.24 6.64 -1.98
N ASN A 99 -0.63 6.65 -3.16
CA ASN A 99 0.68 7.25 -3.39
C ASN A 99 0.52 8.52 -4.25
N THR A 100 1.49 9.43 -4.14
CA THR A 100 1.72 10.47 -5.15
C THR A 100 1.94 9.83 -6.51
N VAL A 101 1.11 10.19 -7.49
CA VAL A 101 1.18 9.74 -8.89
C VAL A 101 1.21 10.95 -9.82
N GLY A 102 1.74 10.78 -11.03
CA GLY A 102 1.68 11.83 -12.06
C GLY A 102 0.27 12.04 -12.59
N GLU A 103 0.04 13.18 -13.23
CA GLU A 103 -1.23 13.49 -13.90
C GLU A 103 -1.54 12.50 -15.03
N ASP A 104 -0.54 12.14 -15.84
CA ASP A 104 -0.67 11.17 -16.93
C ASP A 104 -1.22 9.82 -16.45
N PHE A 105 -0.75 9.34 -15.30
CA PHE A 105 -1.27 8.11 -14.70
C PHE A 105 -2.78 8.21 -14.41
N ILE A 106 -3.26 9.37 -13.96
CA ILE A 106 -4.67 9.60 -13.64
C ILE A 106 -5.48 9.63 -14.94
N LEU A 107 -5.01 10.36 -15.95
CA LEU A 107 -5.64 10.47 -17.26
C LEU A 107 -5.77 9.09 -17.95
N ASP A 108 -4.70 8.28 -17.92
CA ASP A 108 -4.67 6.90 -18.46
C ASP A 108 -5.66 5.93 -17.79
N ASN A 109 -6.11 6.28 -16.59
CA ASN A 109 -7.01 5.45 -15.80
C ASN A 109 -8.44 6.00 -15.75
N ALA A 110 -8.67 7.30 -15.95
CA ALA A 110 -9.96 7.95 -15.69
C ALA A 110 -11.16 7.35 -16.44
N ASN A 111 -10.95 6.82 -17.64
CA ASN A 111 -12.03 6.21 -18.42
C ASN A 111 -12.49 4.86 -17.87
N TYR A 112 -11.72 4.22 -16.99
CA TYR A 112 -12.07 2.93 -16.39
C TYR A 112 -12.81 3.06 -15.07
N PHE A 113 -12.92 4.25 -14.50
CA PHE A 113 -13.48 4.46 -13.17
C PHE A 113 -14.63 5.46 -13.20
N ASP A 114 -15.57 5.27 -12.29
CA ASP A 114 -16.68 6.20 -12.05
C ASP A 114 -16.20 7.34 -11.13
N ILE A 115 -15.28 7.03 -10.21
CA ILE A 115 -14.69 7.99 -9.28
C ILE A 115 -13.24 7.63 -8.96
N ILE A 116 -12.42 8.65 -8.80
CA ILE A 116 -11.03 8.56 -8.35
C ILE A 116 -10.91 9.36 -7.05
N TYR A 117 -10.49 8.71 -5.97
CA TYR A 117 -10.21 9.39 -4.71
C TYR A 117 -8.73 9.69 -4.58
N ASP A 118 -8.43 10.92 -4.18
CA ASP A 118 -7.08 11.45 -4.01
C ASP A 118 -6.89 12.05 -2.61
N PHE A 119 -5.75 11.75 -1.98
CA PHE A 119 -5.36 12.33 -0.70
C PHE A 119 -4.55 13.64 -0.85
N GLU A 120 -4.10 13.98 -2.05
CA GLU A 120 -3.30 15.20 -2.30
C GLU A 120 -4.14 16.44 -2.64
N HIS A 121 -5.48 16.32 -2.60
CA HIS A 121 -6.43 17.40 -2.89
C HIS A 121 -6.17 18.10 -4.25
N ARG A 122 -5.65 17.38 -5.24
CA ARG A 122 -5.32 17.97 -6.55
C ARG A 122 -6.58 18.33 -7.33
N PHE A 123 -6.55 19.47 -7.98
CA PHE A 123 -7.55 19.85 -8.98
C PHE A 123 -7.00 19.61 -10.38
N ILE A 124 -7.54 18.63 -11.08
CA ILE A 124 -7.06 18.20 -12.42
C ILE A 124 -8.16 18.43 -13.48
N GLY A 125 -9.10 19.35 -13.22
CA GLY A 125 -10.19 19.66 -14.16
C GLY A 125 -11.10 18.48 -14.53
N ASN A 126 -11.05 17.38 -13.75
CA ASN A 126 -11.79 16.15 -14.00
C ASN A 126 -12.78 15.93 -12.87
N GLU A 127 -14.07 15.99 -13.18
CA GLU A 127 -15.18 15.87 -12.20
C GLU A 127 -15.22 14.52 -11.48
N LYS A 128 -14.56 13.48 -12.02
CA LYS A 128 -14.46 12.17 -11.39
C LYS A 128 -13.46 12.14 -10.24
N ILE A 129 -12.56 13.12 -10.15
CA ILE A 129 -11.54 13.17 -9.10
C ILE A 129 -12.12 13.90 -7.89
N LYS A 130 -12.08 13.23 -6.74
CA LYS A 130 -12.53 13.79 -5.48
C LYS A 130 -11.44 13.69 -4.44
N ALA A 131 -11.22 14.79 -3.75
CA ALA A 131 -10.39 14.80 -2.56
C ALA A 131 -11.06 14.00 -1.44
N ILE A 132 -10.27 13.26 -0.68
CA ILE A 132 -10.69 12.62 0.57
C ILE A 132 -9.56 12.76 1.59
N GLU A 133 -9.94 12.82 2.87
CA GLU A 133 -8.97 12.79 3.95
C GLU A 133 -8.30 11.42 4.08
N GLN A 134 -7.04 11.43 4.54
CA GLN A 134 -6.36 10.19 4.90
C GLN A 134 -7.09 9.52 6.07
N PHE A 135 -7.19 8.20 6.02
CA PHE A 135 -7.83 7.40 7.05
C PHE A 135 -6.90 6.32 7.59
N PHE A 136 -7.10 5.99 8.86
CA PHE A 136 -6.37 4.91 9.52
C PHE A 136 -6.97 3.54 9.16
N PRO A 137 -6.16 2.46 9.20
CA PRO A 137 -6.62 1.10 8.93
C PRO A 137 -7.46 0.50 10.07
N ILE A 138 -7.75 1.27 11.12
CA ILE A 138 -8.47 0.85 12.33
C ILE A 138 -9.39 1.97 12.81
N GLY A 139 -10.41 1.63 13.58
CA GLY A 139 -11.31 2.59 14.23
C GLY A 139 -10.92 2.92 15.66
N MET A 140 -11.53 3.97 16.22
CA MET A 140 -11.30 4.42 17.60
C MET A 140 -11.49 3.33 18.66
N ASP A 141 -12.43 2.39 18.45
CA ASP A 141 -12.67 1.29 19.38
C ASP A 141 -11.49 0.31 19.43
N GLU A 142 -10.82 0.06 18.30
CA GLU A 142 -9.64 -0.80 18.27
C GLU A 142 -8.41 -0.12 18.86
N ILE A 143 -8.34 1.22 18.76
CA ILE A 143 -7.27 2.01 19.38
C ILE A 143 -7.21 1.75 20.89
N ARG A 144 -8.36 1.56 21.55
CA ARG A 144 -8.43 1.26 23.00
C ARG A 144 -7.71 -0.03 23.40
N ASN A 145 -7.57 -0.99 22.48
CA ASN A 145 -6.85 -2.23 22.75
C ASN A 145 -5.33 -2.05 22.74
N TYR A 146 -4.84 -0.94 22.19
CA TYR A 146 -3.44 -0.57 22.24
C TYR A 146 -3.20 0.19 23.53
N SER A 147 -2.94 -0.54 24.61
CA SER A 147 -2.55 0.04 25.90
C SER A 147 -1.17 0.68 25.77
N LEU A 148 -1.06 1.95 26.12
CA LEU A 148 0.23 2.59 26.37
C LEU A 148 0.69 2.11 27.75
N SER A 149 1.66 1.21 27.79
CA SER A 149 2.33 0.90 29.04
C SER A 149 3.01 2.16 29.58
N ASP A 150 2.88 2.44 30.87
CA ASP A 150 3.69 3.47 31.53
C ASP A 150 5.17 3.19 31.25
N LYS A 151 5.82 4.14 30.57
CA LYS A 151 7.17 3.98 30.06
C LYS A 151 8.18 4.20 31.17
N ASN A 152 8.31 3.24 32.07
CA ASN A 152 9.36 3.21 33.11
C ASN A 152 10.67 2.64 32.57
N ASN A 153 11.10 3.11 31.39
CA ASN A 153 12.41 2.72 30.85
C ASN A 153 13.50 3.57 31.50
N SER A 154 14.57 2.94 31.95
CA SER A 154 15.76 3.64 32.47
C SER A 154 16.48 4.48 31.41
N GLN A 155 16.25 4.20 30.12
CA GLN A 155 16.79 4.93 28.97
C GLN A 155 15.69 5.14 27.90
N PRO A 156 15.66 6.30 27.22
CA PRO A 156 14.75 6.51 26.09
C PRO A 156 15.00 5.49 24.97
N ILE A 157 13.95 4.83 24.51
CA ILE A 157 14.01 3.90 23.37
C ILE A 157 13.69 4.66 22.08
N CYS A 158 14.62 4.65 21.12
CA CYS A 158 14.44 5.19 19.78
C CYS A 158 14.11 4.08 18.80
N PHE A 159 12.95 4.14 18.16
CA PHE A 159 12.49 3.15 17.19
C PHE A 159 12.55 3.70 15.77
N PHE A 160 13.08 2.89 14.85
CA PHE A 160 13.03 3.14 13.41
C PHE A 160 12.62 1.85 12.71
N LEU A 161 11.67 1.94 11.78
CA LEU A 161 11.37 0.89 10.82
C LEU A 161 11.26 1.49 9.43
N GLY A 162 12.12 1.04 8.52
CA GLY A 162 12.08 1.52 7.15
C GLY A 162 12.93 0.66 6.23
N ARG A 163 12.64 0.72 4.93
CA ARG A 163 13.55 0.19 3.92
C ARG A 163 14.76 1.12 3.80
N ASP A 164 15.92 0.53 3.54
CA ASP A 164 17.17 1.26 3.36
C ASP A 164 16.99 2.42 2.36
N LYS A 165 16.65 2.16 1.09
CA LYS A 165 16.54 3.18 0.04
C LYS A 165 17.73 4.18 0.04
N GLY A 166 18.92 3.70 0.38
CA GLY A 166 20.16 4.46 0.53
C GLY A 166 20.16 5.40 1.75
N ARG A 167 19.43 5.06 2.82
CA ARG A 167 19.39 5.83 4.08
C ARG A 167 20.35 5.27 5.12
N LEU A 168 20.96 4.11 4.87
CA LEU A 168 21.74 3.38 5.85
C LEU A 168 22.87 4.21 6.49
N GLN A 169 23.56 5.04 5.71
CA GLN A 169 24.59 5.93 6.23
C GLN A 169 24.02 6.92 7.26
N ILE A 170 22.95 7.65 6.90
CA ILE A 170 22.28 8.60 7.78
C ILE A 170 21.75 7.90 9.04
N ILE A 171 21.22 6.67 8.89
CA ILE A 171 20.74 5.87 10.01
C ILE A 171 21.89 5.49 10.96
N ASN A 172 23.04 5.08 10.44
CA ASN A 172 24.22 4.75 11.25
C ASN A 172 24.75 5.98 11.99
N GLU A 173 24.89 7.12 11.29
CA GLU A 173 25.35 8.39 11.91
C GLU A 173 24.38 8.88 13.00
N LEU A 174 23.07 8.79 12.76
CA LEU A 174 22.06 9.12 13.75
C LEU A 174 22.09 8.16 14.93
N ALA A 175 22.27 6.86 14.67
CA ALA A 175 22.38 5.85 15.71
C ALA A 175 23.58 6.10 16.64
N GLU A 176 24.74 6.46 16.09
CA GLU A 176 25.92 6.82 16.89
C GLU A 176 25.61 8.01 17.82
N ARG A 177 25.02 9.08 17.28
CA ARG A 177 24.64 10.27 18.07
C ARG A 177 23.61 9.96 19.15
N LEU A 178 22.60 9.16 18.85
CA LEU A 178 21.60 8.77 19.85
C LEU A 178 22.20 7.88 20.94
N THR A 179 23.17 7.03 20.60
CA THR A 179 23.89 6.20 21.58
C THR A 179 24.71 7.06 22.54
N THR A 180 25.41 8.10 22.04
CA THR A 180 26.17 9.02 22.91
C THR A 180 25.29 9.85 23.83
N LEU A 181 24.01 10.07 23.45
CA LEU A 181 22.98 10.69 24.29
C LEU A 181 22.31 9.70 25.26
N GLY A 182 22.78 8.45 25.34
CA GLY A 182 22.26 7.45 26.28
C GLY A 182 20.93 6.81 25.88
N CYS A 183 20.54 6.91 24.60
CA CYS A 183 19.34 6.25 24.10
C CYS A 183 19.59 4.78 23.77
N LYS A 184 18.58 3.94 24.01
CA LYS A 184 18.53 2.56 23.53
C LYS A 184 17.94 2.55 22.11
N LEU A 185 18.57 1.84 21.18
CA LEU A 185 18.15 1.81 19.78
C LEU A 185 17.40 0.51 19.43
N ASP A 186 16.22 0.66 18.83
CA ASP A 186 15.44 -0.39 18.18
C ASP A 186 15.27 -0.01 16.70
N PHE A 187 16.40 0.03 15.98
CA PHE A 187 16.45 0.38 14.57
C PHE A 187 16.38 -0.89 13.71
N ASN A 188 15.41 -0.91 12.80
CA ASN A 188 15.04 -2.05 11.97
C ASN A 188 15.04 -1.61 10.50
N VAL A 189 16.20 -1.73 9.84
CA VAL A 189 16.38 -1.32 8.44
C VAL A 189 16.20 -2.52 7.53
N VAL A 190 15.07 -2.58 6.82
CA VAL A 190 14.78 -3.69 5.90
C VAL A 190 15.66 -3.57 4.67
N LYS A 191 16.44 -4.62 4.39
CA LYS A 191 17.32 -4.70 3.22
C LYS A 191 16.55 -4.48 1.92
N ASP A 192 17.19 -3.76 1.00
CA ASP A 192 16.74 -3.66 -0.39
C ASP A 192 17.93 -3.58 -1.34
N LYS A 193 17.68 -3.28 -2.64
CA LYS A 193 18.71 -3.21 -3.68
C LYS A 193 19.82 -2.17 -3.42
N THR A 194 19.62 -1.24 -2.50
CA THR A 194 20.58 -0.19 -2.15
C THR A 194 21.48 -0.55 -0.97
N SER A 195 21.20 -1.68 -0.30
CA SER A 195 21.96 -2.14 0.85
C SER A 195 23.30 -2.71 0.41
N SER A 196 24.32 -1.86 0.38
CA SER A 196 25.68 -2.19 -0.07
C SER A 196 26.67 -2.43 1.07
N THR A 197 26.38 -1.93 2.27
CA THR A 197 27.26 -2.03 3.44
C THR A 197 26.64 -2.88 4.55
N THR A 198 27.50 -3.50 5.37
CA THR A 198 27.06 -4.22 6.56
C THR A 198 26.74 -3.22 7.66
N SER A 199 25.60 -3.42 8.32
CA SER A 199 25.20 -2.66 9.52
C SER A 199 24.41 -3.58 10.42
N LYS A 200 24.61 -3.43 11.74
CA LYS A 200 23.88 -4.20 12.76
C LYS A 200 22.37 -3.90 12.79
N TYR A 201 21.94 -2.82 12.14
CA TYR A 201 20.53 -2.43 12.05
C TYR A 201 19.83 -3.03 10.82
N LEU A 202 20.55 -3.68 9.92
CA LEU A 202 19.95 -4.33 8.75
C LEU A 202 19.24 -5.63 9.12
N ILE A 203 18.01 -5.78 8.63
CA ILE A 203 17.21 -6.99 8.76
C ILE A 203 16.78 -7.51 7.38
N GLU A 204 16.75 -8.82 7.21
CA GLU A 204 16.38 -9.47 5.94
C GLU A 204 14.89 -9.35 5.64
N LYS A 205 14.06 -9.47 6.69
CA LYS A 205 12.61 -9.50 6.57
C LYS A 205 12.00 -8.41 7.43
N GLN A 206 11.02 -7.72 6.86
CA GLN A 206 10.20 -6.77 7.59
C GLN A 206 9.47 -7.46 8.76
N ILE A 207 9.43 -6.79 9.92
CA ILE A 207 8.59 -7.20 11.05
C ILE A 207 7.10 -7.09 10.69
N SER A 208 6.24 -7.90 11.31
CA SER A 208 4.79 -7.84 11.04
C SER A 208 4.20 -6.49 11.44
N TYR A 209 3.02 -6.18 10.91
CA TYR A 209 2.30 -4.97 11.27
C TYR A 209 2.02 -4.90 12.79
N GLU A 210 1.57 -5.99 13.40
CA GLU A 210 1.31 -6.06 14.85
C GLU A 210 2.59 -5.83 15.67
N GLU A 211 3.71 -6.42 15.25
CA GLU A 211 5.00 -6.24 15.93
C GLU A 211 5.51 -4.80 15.78
N ASN A 212 5.34 -4.20 14.61
CA ASN A 212 5.65 -2.78 14.38
C ASN A 212 4.86 -1.87 15.34
N ILE A 213 3.55 -2.07 15.45
CA ILE A 213 2.72 -1.30 16.38
C ILE A 213 3.17 -1.52 17.83
N ARG A 214 3.41 -2.77 18.23
CA ARG A 214 3.88 -3.10 19.59
C ARG A 214 5.20 -2.40 19.93
N ARG A 215 6.18 -2.43 19.03
CA ARG A 215 7.49 -1.77 19.23
C ARG A 215 7.36 -0.25 19.23
N THR A 216 6.54 0.30 18.34
CA THR A 216 6.26 1.74 18.27
C THR A 216 5.64 2.25 19.58
N LEU A 217 4.67 1.54 20.14
CA LEU A 217 4.04 1.90 21.43
C LEU A 217 5.03 1.85 22.59
N ASN A 218 5.98 0.90 22.55
CA ASN A 218 7.03 0.76 23.56
C ASN A 218 8.18 1.78 23.41
N ALA A 219 8.30 2.44 22.26
CA ALA A 219 9.35 3.41 21.99
C ALA A 219 9.05 4.77 22.64
N ASN A 220 10.06 5.45 23.15
CA ASN A 220 9.94 6.83 23.62
C ASN A 220 10.01 7.83 22.47
N ILE A 221 10.81 7.51 21.45
CA ILE A 221 11.08 8.36 20.29
C ILE A 221 10.84 7.53 19.03
N ILE A 222 10.05 8.06 18.09
CA ILE A 222 9.88 7.48 16.76
C ILE A 222 10.75 8.28 15.80
N VAL A 223 11.62 7.59 15.08
CA VAL A 223 12.48 8.18 14.06
C VAL A 223 11.85 7.94 12.70
N ASP A 224 11.63 9.01 11.95
CA ASP A 224 11.27 8.95 10.54
C ASP A 224 12.33 9.68 9.70
N ILE A 225 12.73 9.06 8.58
CA ILE A 225 13.71 9.60 7.65
C ILE A 225 13.06 9.64 6.27
N THR A 226 12.51 10.81 5.96
CA THR A 226 12.02 11.11 4.63
C THR A 226 13.20 11.36 3.70
N LYS A 227 13.07 10.90 2.46
CA LYS A 227 13.92 11.37 1.36
C LYS A 227 12.99 12.14 0.45
N GLU A 228 13.39 13.34 0.04
CA GLU A 228 12.76 13.98 -1.11
C GLU A 228 12.84 13.00 -2.28
N LYS A 229 11.69 12.71 -2.91
CA LYS A 229 11.72 11.99 -4.18
C LYS A 229 12.49 12.90 -5.16
N PRO A 230 13.51 12.39 -5.87
CA PRO A 230 13.87 13.03 -7.13
C PRO A 230 12.60 13.07 -7.97
N ILE A 231 12.28 14.23 -8.52
CA ILE A 231 11.12 14.48 -9.40
C ILE A 231 11.14 13.59 -10.67
N TRP A 232 12.18 12.78 -10.87
CA TRP A 232 12.40 11.93 -12.03
C TRP A 232 12.43 10.44 -11.67
N LEU A 233 11.26 9.81 -11.58
CA LEU A 233 11.11 8.36 -11.78
C LEU A 233 9.79 8.09 -12.51
N ASP A 234 9.63 8.79 -13.61
CA ASP A 234 8.64 8.55 -14.64
C ASP A 234 9.33 7.91 -15.85
N SER A 235 9.85 6.68 -15.69
CA SER A 235 10.42 5.90 -16.82
C SER A 235 10.78 4.45 -16.46
N SER A 236 9.89 3.70 -15.82
CA SER A 236 10.02 2.22 -15.87
C SER A 236 8.67 1.52 -15.72
N TYR A 237 7.77 1.82 -16.65
CA TYR A 237 6.69 0.92 -17.04
C TYR A 237 6.89 0.54 -18.52
N THR A 238 7.74 -0.46 -18.73
CA THR A 238 7.75 -1.30 -19.95
C THR A 238 7.58 -2.75 -19.53
#